data_AF-A0A7Y2ADL5-F1
#
_entry.id   AF-A0A7Y2ADL5-F1
#
_cell.length_a   1.000
_cell.length_b   1.000
_cell.length_c   1.000
_cell.angle_alpha   90.00
_cell.angle_beta   90.00
_cell.angle_gamma   90.00
#
_symmetry.space_group_name_H-M   'P 1'
#
loop_
_entity.id
_entity.type
_entity.pdbx_description
1 polymer ?
#
loop_
_entity_poly.entity_id
_entity_poly.type
_entity_poly.pdbx_seq_one_letter_code
_entity_poly.pdbx_strand_id
1 'polypeptide(L)'
;MIDQVYTTLQSIVNKENSGYVSPEEFNQIAKQVQDKIFRGYFEDYNKDKNRENRGLTNPGVGNLAMNQDQRIAPFRRSASVNKNVDRYLLPSDVYYVIQNGVINDSNRVIEPSPDDSHYYLALSEFGPSDLYPMYTRSTNEIFVHPNTYAAPIYVRYIKHPEDPKWTYTVINGQELYDPSKSDFQDFELQEIEFSTIVIEMLTYFGINLREGDVVQIAEALKNKQEVKDSN
;
A
#
# COMPACT_ATOMS: atom_id res chain seq x y z
N MET A 1 5.10 -2.55 -14.83
CA MET A 1 6.23 -2.99 -13.97
C MET A 1 6.24 -4.52 -13.79
N ILE A 2 5.09 -5.12 -13.52
CA ILE A 2 4.94 -6.56 -13.24
C ILE A 2 5.54 -7.51 -14.28
N ASP A 3 5.41 -7.21 -15.57
CA ASP A 3 6.00 -8.05 -16.63
C ASP A 3 7.54 -8.04 -16.63
N GLN A 4 8.14 -6.88 -16.36
CA GLN A 4 9.60 -6.78 -16.22
C GLN A 4 10.09 -7.56 -15.00
N VAL A 5 9.30 -7.57 -13.91
CA VAL A 5 9.59 -8.36 -12.71
C VAL A 5 9.52 -9.85 -13.04
N TYR A 6 8.45 -10.31 -13.69
CA TYR A 6 8.27 -11.72 -14.07
C TYR A 6 9.38 -12.21 -15.01
N THR A 7 9.66 -11.48 -16.08
CA THR A 7 10.70 -11.85 -17.05
C THR A 7 12.11 -11.85 -16.45
N THR A 8 12.42 -10.90 -15.57
CA THR A 8 13.70 -10.87 -14.84
C THR A 8 13.81 -12.04 -13.88
N LEU A 9 12.77 -12.29 -13.08
CA LEU A 9 12.70 -13.41 -12.15
C LEU A 9 12.90 -14.74 -12.90
N GLN A 10 12.10 -14.98 -13.94
CA GLN A 10 12.16 -16.20 -14.74
C GLN A 10 13.54 -16.40 -15.37
N SER A 11 14.18 -15.32 -15.86
CA SER A 11 15.54 -15.42 -16.40
C SER A 11 16.58 -15.79 -15.35
N ILE A 12 16.42 -15.35 -14.10
CA ILE A 12 17.36 -15.66 -13.02
C ILE A 12 17.15 -17.09 -12.52
N VAL A 13 15.90 -17.48 -12.26
CA VAL A 13 15.55 -18.85 -11.82
C VAL A 13 15.99 -19.89 -12.86
N ASN A 14 15.81 -19.60 -14.15
CA ASN A 14 16.30 -20.46 -15.24
C ASN A 14 17.83 -20.59 -15.26
N LYS A 15 18.58 -19.52 -14.92
CA LYS A 15 20.05 -19.57 -14.85
C LYS A 15 20.55 -20.39 -13.66
N GLU A 16 19.86 -20.31 -12.53
CA GLU A 16 20.17 -21.06 -11.31
C GLU A 16 19.64 -22.51 -11.33
N ASN A 17 19.15 -22.98 -12.49
CA ASN A 17 18.58 -24.32 -12.70
C ASN A 17 17.48 -24.69 -11.68
N SER A 18 16.78 -23.69 -11.16
CA SER A 18 15.80 -23.83 -10.06
C SER A 18 14.38 -24.14 -10.56
N GLY A 19 14.19 -24.28 -11.88
CA GLY A 19 12.93 -24.68 -12.50
C GLY A 19 12.16 -23.53 -13.16
N TYR A 20 10.89 -23.78 -13.47
CA TYR A 20 9.98 -22.82 -14.09
C TYR A 20 9.02 -22.28 -13.01
N VAL A 21 8.80 -20.96 -12.98
CA VAL A 21 7.83 -20.35 -12.07
C VAL A 21 6.51 -20.19 -12.82
N SER A 22 5.50 -20.93 -12.39
CA SER A 22 4.17 -20.78 -12.97
C SER A 22 3.61 -19.37 -12.69
N PRO A 23 2.77 -18.80 -13.58
CA PRO A 23 2.16 -17.50 -13.34
C PRO A 23 1.34 -17.45 -12.06
N GLU A 24 0.71 -18.55 -11.68
CA GLU A 24 -0.07 -18.62 -10.44
C GLU A 24 0.84 -18.54 -9.21
N GLU A 25 1.94 -19.30 -9.19
CA GLU A 25 2.93 -19.18 -8.12
C GLU A 25 3.55 -17.78 -8.07
N PHE A 26 3.83 -17.20 -9.24
CA PHE A 26 4.30 -15.82 -9.33
C PHE A 26 3.30 -14.84 -8.71
N ASN A 27 2.02 -14.94 -9.03
CA ASN A 27 0.98 -14.04 -8.50
C ASN A 27 0.85 -14.15 -6.98
N GLN A 28 0.91 -15.37 -6.43
CA GLN A 28 0.86 -15.58 -4.98
C GLN A 28 2.08 -14.98 -4.27
N ILE A 29 3.29 -15.16 -4.82
CA ILE A 29 4.52 -14.58 -4.27
C ILE A 29 4.51 -13.05 -4.43
N ALA A 30 4.06 -12.55 -5.59
CA ALA A 30 3.92 -11.13 -5.88
C ALA A 30 3.06 -10.41 -4.85
N LYS A 31 1.91 -11.01 -4.49
CA LYS A 31 1.08 -10.51 -3.40
C LYS A 31 1.84 -10.43 -2.08
N GLN A 32 2.47 -11.52 -1.66
CA GLN A 32 3.19 -11.57 -0.38
C GLN A 32 4.34 -10.56 -0.32
N VAL A 33 5.08 -10.39 -1.42
CA VAL A 33 6.18 -9.43 -1.53
C VAL A 33 5.69 -8.00 -1.49
N GLN A 34 4.62 -7.67 -2.23
CA GLN A 34 4.03 -6.34 -2.20
C GLN A 34 3.59 -5.97 -0.78
N ASP A 35 2.86 -6.87 -0.12
CA ASP A 35 2.39 -6.67 1.25
C ASP A 35 3.55 -6.50 2.24
N LYS A 36 4.64 -7.26 2.07
CA LYS A 36 5.84 -7.15 2.90
C LYS A 36 6.50 -5.79 2.75
N ILE A 37 6.74 -5.35 1.52
CA ILE A 37 7.36 -4.04 1.24
C ILE A 37 6.47 -2.90 1.75
N PHE A 38 5.16 -2.98 1.50
CA PHE A 38 4.20 -2.00 1.97
C PHE A 38 4.19 -1.87 3.50
N ARG A 39 4.22 -2.98 4.24
CA ARG A 39 4.37 -2.95 5.71
C ARG A 39 5.70 -2.31 6.14
N GLY A 40 6.78 -2.61 5.41
CA GLY A 40 8.11 -2.06 5.65
C GLY A 40 8.15 -0.53 5.65
N TYR A 41 7.38 0.14 4.78
CA TYR A 41 7.34 1.61 4.75
C TYR A 41 6.90 2.24 6.09
N PHE A 42 5.97 1.61 6.82
CA PHE A 42 5.51 2.12 8.11
C PHE A 42 6.56 1.90 9.21
N GLU A 43 7.25 0.76 9.17
CA GLU A 43 8.33 0.44 10.11
C GLU A 43 9.51 1.39 9.92
N ASP A 44 9.92 1.61 8.67
CA ASP A 44 10.99 2.53 8.31
C ASP A 44 10.62 3.99 8.62
N TYR A 45 9.38 4.39 8.33
CA TYR A 45 8.88 5.72 8.72
C TYR A 45 8.98 5.95 10.23
N ASN A 46 8.55 4.99 11.06
CA ASN A 46 8.66 5.10 12.52
C ASN A 46 10.12 5.17 12.98
N LYS A 47 11.00 4.34 12.40
CA LYS A 47 12.43 4.33 12.71
C LYS A 47 13.11 5.66 12.37
N ASP A 48 12.83 6.21 11.19
CA ASP A 48 13.40 7.49 10.76
C ASP A 48 12.79 8.67 11.51
N LYS A 49 11.51 8.61 11.88
CA LYS A 49 10.88 9.60 12.77
C LYS A 49 11.52 9.62 14.15
N ASN A 50 11.83 8.47 14.72
CA ASN A 50 12.55 8.37 16.00
C ASN A 50 13.98 8.90 15.90
N ARG A 51 14.65 8.74 14.76
CA ARG A 51 15.97 9.35 14.50
C ARG A 51 15.87 10.87 14.39
N GLU A 52 14.84 11.39 13.72
CA GLU A 52 14.54 12.82 13.63
C GLU A 52 14.30 13.43 15.02
N ASN A 53 13.48 12.78 15.85
CA ASN A 53 13.22 13.21 17.23
C ASN A 53 14.50 13.25 18.09
N ARG A 54 15.52 12.46 17.73
CA ARG A 54 16.85 12.46 18.37
C ARG A 54 17.83 13.46 17.76
N GLY A 55 17.41 14.23 16.76
CA GLY A 55 18.25 15.19 16.04
C GLY A 55 19.30 14.54 15.12
N LEU A 56 19.09 13.29 14.71
CA LEU A 56 20.03 12.53 13.86
C LEU A 56 19.74 12.66 12.35
N THR A 57 18.85 13.58 11.96
CA THR A 57 18.46 13.80 10.57
C THR A 57 18.64 15.26 10.18
N ASN A 58 18.97 15.51 8.92
CA ASN A 58 19.10 16.86 8.37
C ASN A 58 17.79 17.32 7.74
N PRO A 59 17.48 18.63 7.74
CA PRO A 59 16.28 19.17 7.10
C PRO A 59 16.35 19.07 5.56
N GLY A 60 15.20 19.24 4.91
CA GLY A 60 15.07 19.22 3.45
C GLY A 60 15.12 17.79 2.88
N VAL A 61 15.84 17.61 1.76
CA VAL A 61 15.99 16.31 1.08
C VAL A 61 16.71 15.25 1.92
N GLY A 62 17.46 15.68 2.96
CA GLY A 62 18.10 14.79 3.92
C GLY A 62 17.15 14.22 4.97
N ASN A 63 15.88 14.64 4.97
CA ASN A 63 14.88 14.14 5.90
C ASN A 63 14.37 12.77 5.42
N LEU A 64 14.92 11.71 6.01
CA LEU A 64 14.55 10.34 5.67
C LEU A 64 13.07 10.05 5.97
N ALA A 65 12.52 10.59 7.06
CA ALA A 65 11.11 10.42 7.39
C ALA A 65 10.20 11.05 6.32
N MET A 66 10.59 12.19 5.75
CA MET A 66 9.88 12.80 4.62
C MET A 66 9.95 11.93 3.36
N ASN A 67 11.08 11.28 3.09
CA ASN A 67 11.21 10.36 1.95
C ASN A 67 10.31 9.13 2.11
N GLN A 68 10.24 8.55 3.31
CA GLN A 68 9.30 7.45 3.59
C GLN A 68 7.84 7.92 3.47
N ASP A 69 7.52 9.14 3.92
CA ASP A 69 6.18 9.71 3.76
C ASP A 69 5.78 9.84 2.27
N GLN A 70 6.72 10.23 1.41
CA GLN A 70 6.51 10.31 -0.03
C GLN A 70 6.29 8.94 -0.67
N ARG A 71 6.88 7.87 -0.13
CA ARG A 71 6.61 6.49 -0.57
C ARG A 71 5.22 6.01 -0.18
N ILE A 72 4.72 6.45 0.97
CA ILE A 72 3.36 6.15 1.46
C ILE A 72 2.30 7.02 0.77
N ALA A 73 2.66 8.24 0.33
CA ALA A 73 1.73 9.22 -0.21
C ALA A 73 0.82 8.71 -1.36
N PRO A 74 1.29 7.88 -2.31
CA PRO A 74 0.44 7.30 -3.37
C PRO A 74 -0.73 6.46 -2.85
N PHE A 75 -0.64 5.92 -1.64
CA PHE A 75 -1.69 5.13 -1.00
C PHE A 75 -2.68 5.97 -0.22
N ARG A 76 -2.47 7.29 -0.10
CA ARG A 76 -3.41 8.18 0.58
C ARG A 76 -4.68 8.35 -0.25
N ARG A 77 -5.83 8.14 0.36
CA ARG A 77 -7.16 8.34 -0.22
C ARG A 77 -8.01 9.19 0.70
N SER A 78 -9.08 9.73 0.14
CA SER A 78 -10.09 10.47 0.89
C SER A 78 -11.45 10.09 0.35
N ALA A 79 -12.36 9.72 1.24
CA ALA A 79 -13.72 9.33 0.89
C ALA A 79 -14.72 10.13 1.71
N SER A 80 -15.82 10.52 1.07
CA SER A 80 -16.99 11.03 1.78
C SER A 80 -17.88 9.84 2.16
N VAL A 81 -18.14 9.69 3.45
CA VAL A 81 -18.95 8.60 4.00
C VAL A 81 -20.24 9.21 4.54
N ASN A 82 -21.36 8.68 4.04
CA ASN A 82 -22.68 9.04 4.53
C ASN A 82 -23.05 8.19 5.74
N LYS A 83 -23.84 8.78 6.64
CA LYS A 83 -24.37 8.04 7.77
C LYS A 83 -25.34 6.96 7.28
N ASN A 84 -25.11 5.74 7.74
CA ASN A 84 -26.00 4.60 7.58
C ASN A 84 -26.62 4.26 8.93
N VAL A 85 -27.86 4.69 9.15
CA VAL A 85 -28.61 4.55 10.41
C VAL A 85 -27.93 5.25 11.59
N ASP A 86 -27.01 4.58 12.26
CA ASP A 86 -26.30 5.03 13.46
C ASP A 86 -24.77 5.09 13.29
N ARG A 87 -24.26 4.66 12.12
CA ARG A 87 -22.83 4.48 11.88
C ARG A 87 -22.41 4.88 10.47
N TYR A 88 -21.12 5.05 10.28
CA TYR A 88 -20.50 5.40 9.02
C TYR A 88 -19.67 4.21 8.56
N LEU A 89 -20.02 3.65 7.39
CA LEU A 89 -19.31 2.50 6.83
C LEU A 89 -18.04 2.97 6.13
N LEU A 90 -16.89 2.50 6.60
CA LEU A 90 -15.62 2.78 5.96
C LEU A 90 -15.50 2.04 4.62
N PRO A 91 -14.75 2.59 3.65
CA PRO A 91 -14.37 1.86 2.46
C PRO A 91 -13.66 0.54 2.80
N SER A 92 -13.86 -0.50 1.98
CA SER A 92 -13.31 -1.84 2.23
C SER A 92 -11.79 -1.92 2.06
N ASP A 93 -11.19 -0.95 1.38
CA ASP A 93 -9.76 -0.85 1.10
C ASP A 93 -8.99 -0.10 2.20
N VAL A 94 -9.63 0.30 3.30
CA VAL A 94 -8.95 1.04 4.38
C VAL A 94 -7.94 0.16 5.11
N TYR A 95 -6.65 0.49 4.99
CA TYR A 95 -5.59 -0.11 5.80
C TYR A 95 -5.42 0.65 7.13
N TYR A 96 -5.30 1.98 7.05
CA TYR A 96 -5.08 2.83 8.23
C TYR A 96 -5.77 4.18 8.08
N VAL A 97 -6.52 4.61 9.09
CA VAL A 97 -7.10 5.96 9.12
C VAL A 97 -6.05 6.93 9.64
N ILE A 98 -5.74 7.96 8.87
CA ILE A 98 -4.70 8.94 9.22
C ILE A 98 -5.12 9.68 10.49
N GLN A 99 -4.17 10.02 11.35
CA GLN A 99 -4.42 10.83 12.54
C GLN A 99 -5.13 12.15 12.15
N ASN A 100 -6.19 12.50 12.87
CA ASN A 100 -7.05 13.66 12.57
C ASN A 100 -7.64 13.62 11.15
N GLY A 101 -7.75 12.43 10.56
CA GLY A 101 -8.21 12.20 9.20
C GLY A 101 -9.73 12.18 9.05
N VAL A 102 -10.48 12.11 10.14
CA VAL A 102 -11.95 12.21 10.13
C VAL A 102 -12.33 13.68 10.31
N ILE A 103 -12.97 14.25 9.30
CA ILE A 103 -13.41 15.65 9.31
C ILE A 103 -14.90 15.74 8.99
N ASN A 104 -15.55 16.76 9.53
CA ASN A 104 -16.93 17.08 9.18
C ASN A 104 -17.02 17.87 7.86
N ASP A 105 -18.26 18.15 7.46
CA ASP A 105 -18.60 19.00 6.30
C ASP A 105 -18.02 20.42 6.36
N SER A 106 -17.73 20.91 7.57
CA SER A 106 -17.19 22.22 7.87
C SER A 106 -15.66 22.23 8.04
N ASN A 107 -14.95 21.18 7.59
CA ASN A 107 -13.50 20.98 7.71
C ASN A 107 -12.96 20.98 9.15
N ARG A 108 -13.80 20.66 10.14
CA ARG A 108 -13.37 20.45 11.52
C ARG A 108 -13.03 19.00 11.75
N VAL A 109 -11.95 18.76 12.47
CA VAL A 109 -11.56 17.42 12.89
C VAL A 109 -12.59 16.90 13.88
N ILE A 110 -13.08 15.69 13.62
CA ILE A 110 -13.84 14.90 14.58
C ILE A 110 -12.80 14.08 15.33
N GLU A 111 -12.66 14.30 16.63
CA GLU A 111 -11.61 13.65 17.40
C GLU A 111 -11.96 12.18 17.72
N PRO A 112 -10.99 11.26 17.67
CA PRO A 112 -11.21 9.91 18.17
C PRO A 112 -11.41 9.94 19.68
N SER A 113 -12.50 9.38 20.15
CA SER A 113 -12.66 9.03 21.56
C SER A 113 -12.05 7.64 21.77
N PRO A 114 -11.09 7.48 22.71
CA PRO A 114 -10.71 6.16 23.19
C PRO A 114 -11.94 5.39 23.69
N ASP A 115 -12.01 4.10 23.41
CA ASP A 115 -13.17 3.26 23.76
C ASP A 115 -13.47 3.29 25.26
N ASP A 116 -12.44 3.29 26.10
CA ASP A 116 -12.58 3.31 27.56
C ASP A 116 -13.07 4.66 28.10
N SER A 117 -12.66 5.77 27.48
CA SER A 117 -13.03 7.12 27.95
C SER A 117 -14.35 7.61 27.38
N HIS A 118 -14.83 7.01 26.28
CA HIS A 118 -16.06 7.40 25.60
C HIS A 118 -17.26 7.44 26.56
N TYR A 119 -17.47 6.37 27.33
CA TYR A 119 -18.61 6.27 28.24
C TYR A 119 -18.57 7.30 29.36
N TYR A 120 -17.39 7.67 29.85
CA TYR A 120 -17.24 8.72 30.86
C TYR A 120 -17.47 10.12 30.26
N LEU A 121 -16.99 10.36 29.03
CA LEU A 121 -17.19 11.63 28.34
C LEU A 121 -18.66 11.85 27.96
N ALA A 122 -19.36 10.79 27.58
CA ALA A 122 -20.79 10.86 27.26
C ALA A 122 -21.68 11.23 28.47
N LEU A 123 -21.23 10.93 29.69
CA LEU A 123 -21.91 11.29 30.94
C LEU A 123 -21.50 12.66 31.51
N SER A 124 -20.49 13.30 30.90
CA SER A 124 -20.00 14.62 31.30
C SER A 124 -20.89 15.74 30.78
N GLU A 125 -20.93 16.88 31.47
CA GLU A 125 -21.60 18.11 31.01
C GLU A 125 -20.96 18.68 29.74
N PHE A 126 -19.74 18.26 29.41
CA PHE A 126 -19.02 18.59 28.17
C PHE A 126 -18.97 17.43 27.19
N GLY A 127 -20.02 16.59 27.18
CA GLY A 127 -20.13 15.47 26.26
C GLY A 127 -20.20 15.88 24.78
N PRO A 128 -20.10 14.90 23.85
CA PRO A 128 -20.13 15.17 22.42
C PRO A 128 -21.38 15.97 22.01
N SER A 129 -21.18 16.98 21.18
CA SER A 129 -22.26 17.79 20.59
C SER A 129 -22.10 17.89 19.08
N ASP A 130 -23.12 18.34 18.36
CA ASP A 130 -23.01 18.52 16.89
C ASP A 130 -21.89 19.51 16.50
N LEU A 131 -21.51 20.42 17.41
CA LEU A 131 -20.43 21.39 17.21
C LEU A 131 -19.04 20.80 17.51
N TYR A 132 -18.98 19.86 18.45
CA TYR A 132 -17.79 19.14 18.89
C TYR A 132 -18.05 17.63 18.86
N PRO A 133 -18.21 17.06 17.65
CA PRO A 133 -18.45 15.64 17.54
C PRO A 133 -17.18 14.87 17.85
N MET A 134 -17.34 13.69 18.43
CA MET A 134 -16.26 12.72 18.62
C MET A 134 -16.66 11.42 17.95
N TYR A 135 -15.68 10.60 17.56
CA TYR A 135 -15.98 9.30 16.99
C TYR A 135 -15.33 8.15 17.77
N THR A 136 -16.05 7.04 17.88
CA THR A 136 -15.46 5.74 18.22
C THR A 136 -15.36 4.92 16.95
N ARG A 137 -14.37 4.02 16.88
CA ARG A 137 -14.09 3.24 15.69
C ARG A 137 -14.14 1.76 16.00
N SER A 138 -14.96 1.04 15.25
CA SER A 138 -14.90 -0.42 15.14
C SER A 138 -14.12 -0.80 13.87
N THR A 139 -14.03 -2.10 13.55
CA THR A 139 -13.21 -2.62 12.45
C THR A 139 -13.41 -1.86 11.13
N ASN A 140 -14.66 -1.81 10.65
CA ASN A 140 -15.03 -1.17 9.37
C ASN A 140 -16.08 -0.07 9.54
N GLU A 141 -16.34 0.36 10.77
CA GLU A 141 -17.44 1.25 11.10
C GLU A 141 -16.95 2.37 12.02
N ILE A 142 -17.42 3.58 11.77
CA ILE A 142 -17.20 4.75 12.63
C ILE A 142 -18.54 5.14 13.24
N PHE A 143 -18.59 5.27 14.55
CA PHE A 143 -19.75 5.80 15.27
C PHE A 143 -19.43 7.23 15.66
N VAL A 144 -20.20 8.18 15.13
CA VAL A 144 -20.04 9.60 15.47
C VAL A 144 -21.05 9.96 16.54
N HIS A 145 -20.54 10.59 17.59
CA HIS A 145 -21.29 11.07 18.72
C HIS A 145 -21.33 12.61 18.70
N PRO A 146 -22.48 13.23 18.99
CA PRO A 146 -23.73 12.61 19.39
C PRO A 146 -24.40 11.89 18.21
N ASN A 147 -25.24 10.88 18.50
CA ASN A 147 -25.93 10.12 17.45
C ASN A 147 -26.92 10.98 16.64
N THR A 148 -27.15 12.24 17.01
CA THR A 148 -27.91 13.23 16.23
C THR A 148 -27.12 13.76 15.04
N TYR A 149 -25.79 13.69 15.06
CA TYR A 149 -24.95 14.14 13.96
C TYR A 149 -25.26 13.32 12.70
N ALA A 150 -25.77 13.96 11.65
CA ALA A 150 -26.27 13.30 10.44
C ALA A 150 -25.53 13.72 9.17
N ALA A 151 -24.66 14.72 9.24
CA ALA A 151 -23.90 15.19 8.10
C ALA A 151 -22.89 14.12 7.63
N PRO A 152 -22.52 14.12 6.33
CA PRO A 152 -21.42 13.29 5.86
C PRO A 152 -20.13 13.60 6.61
N ILE A 153 -19.28 12.60 6.74
CA ILE A 153 -17.90 12.77 7.21
C ILE A 153 -16.96 12.55 6.03
N TYR A 154 -15.82 13.24 6.02
CA TYR A 154 -14.73 12.89 5.12
C TYR A 154 -13.67 12.15 5.91
N VAL A 155 -13.26 10.99 5.39
CA VAL A 155 -12.25 10.14 6.01
C VAL A 155 -11.02 10.15 5.12
N ARG A 156 -9.90 10.58 5.69
CA ARG A 156 -8.56 10.46 5.10
C ARG A 156 -7.91 9.20 5.61
N TYR A 157 -7.54 8.32 4.69
CA TYR A 157 -7.00 7.02 5.03
C TYR A 157 -5.87 6.62 4.06
N ILE A 158 -5.14 5.60 4.46
CA ILE A 158 -4.18 4.89 3.62
C ILE A 158 -4.88 3.63 3.15
N LYS A 159 -4.96 3.44 1.84
CA LYS A 159 -5.54 2.24 1.26
C LYS A 159 -4.57 1.06 1.33
N HIS A 160 -5.10 -0.14 1.46
CA HIS A 160 -4.36 -1.37 1.21
C HIS A 160 -4.08 -1.46 -0.30
N PRO A 161 -2.86 -1.85 -0.71
CA PRO A 161 -2.57 -2.01 -2.13
C PRO A 161 -3.38 -3.17 -2.73
N GLU A 162 -3.76 -3.05 -4.00
CA GLU A 162 -4.48 -4.13 -4.69
C GLU A 162 -3.55 -5.30 -5.03
N ASP A 163 -4.06 -6.52 -4.99
CA ASP A 163 -3.26 -7.72 -5.24
C ASP A 163 -2.71 -7.73 -6.67
N PRO A 164 -1.38 -7.77 -6.88
CA PRO A 164 -0.78 -7.77 -8.20
C PRO A 164 -1.08 -9.09 -8.91
N LYS A 165 -1.49 -9.00 -10.17
CA LYS A 165 -1.85 -10.16 -10.98
C LYS A 165 -1.30 -10.03 -12.40
N TRP A 166 -0.30 -10.84 -12.69
CA TRP A 166 0.23 -11.03 -14.03
C TRP A 166 -0.68 -11.98 -14.81
N THR A 167 -1.19 -11.47 -15.92
CA THR A 167 -2.15 -12.14 -16.78
C THR A 167 -1.49 -12.59 -18.06
N TYR A 168 -1.91 -13.74 -18.59
CA TYR A 168 -1.33 -14.34 -19.78
C TYR A 168 -2.35 -14.99 -20.69
N THR A 169 -1.99 -15.12 -21.96
CA THR A 169 -2.67 -15.99 -22.93
C THR A 169 -1.74 -17.09 -23.37
N VAL A 170 -2.29 -18.27 -23.66
CA VAL A 170 -1.49 -19.40 -24.12
C VAL A 170 -1.51 -19.42 -25.64
N ILE A 171 -0.36 -19.16 -26.26
CA ILE A 171 -0.16 -19.25 -27.70
C ILE A 171 0.91 -20.30 -27.95
N ASN A 172 0.59 -21.36 -28.70
CA ASN A 172 1.49 -22.48 -28.98
C ASN A 172 2.08 -23.17 -27.72
N GLY A 173 1.32 -23.22 -26.63
CA GLY A 173 1.77 -23.82 -25.36
C GLY A 173 2.76 -22.96 -24.58
N GLN A 174 3.02 -21.72 -25.02
CA GLN A 174 3.78 -20.73 -24.27
C GLN A 174 2.83 -19.67 -23.71
N GLU A 175 3.08 -19.28 -22.48
CA GLU A 175 2.33 -18.24 -21.78
C GLU A 175 2.92 -16.89 -22.16
N LEU A 176 2.13 -16.11 -22.90
CA LEU A 176 2.48 -14.77 -23.33
C LEU A 176 1.74 -13.76 -22.46
N TYR A 177 2.47 -12.79 -21.92
CA TYR A 177 1.90 -11.68 -21.16
C TYR A 177 0.75 -11.01 -21.93
N ASP A 178 -0.39 -10.85 -21.26
CA ASP A 178 -1.57 -10.19 -21.82
C ASP A 178 -2.17 -9.21 -20.82
N PRO A 179 -1.84 -7.91 -20.90
CA PRO A 179 -2.39 -6.88 -20.02
C PRO A 179 -3.84 -6.51 -20.36
N SER A 180 -4.43 -7.03 -21.45
CA SER A 180 -5.79 -6.67 -21.87
C SER A 180 -6.89 -7.37 -21.07
N LYS A 181 -6.52 -8.34 -20.22
CA LYS A 181 -7.47 -9.07 -19.38
C LYS A 181 -8.01 -8.17 -18.26
N SER A 182 -9.30 -8.33 -17.96
CA SER A 182 -10.00 -7.50 -16.96
C SER A 182 -9.53 -7.71 -15.52
N ASP A 183 -8.85 -8.83 -15.24
CA ASP A 183 -8.29 -9.17 -13.95
C ASP A 183 -6.80 -8.79 -13.82
N PHE A 184 -6.23 -8.15 -14.84
CA PHE A 184 -4.87 -7.61 -14.78
C PHE A 184 -4.76 -6.54 -13.69
N GLN A 185 -3.75 -6.67 -12.84
CA GLN A 185 -3.40 -5.68 -11.84
C GLN A 185 -1.88 -5.57 -11.76
N ASP A 186 -1.33 -4.39 -12.06
CA ASP A 186 0.10 -4.13 -11.85
C ASP A 186 0.38 -3.89 -10.36
N PHE A 187 1.65 -3.94 -9.98
CA PHE A 187 2.09 -3.52 -8.65
C PHE A 187 1.75 -2.05 -8.43
N GLU A 188 1.26 -1.72 -7.24
CA GLU A 188 0.97 -0.33 -6.87
C GLU A 188 2.17 0.38 -6.21
N LEU A 189 3.26 -0.34 -6.00
CA LEU A 189 4.52 0.19 -5.47
C LEU A 189 5.21 1.12 -6.49
N GLN A 190 6.06 2.02 -6.00
CA GLN A 190 6.82 2.93 -6.86
C GLN A 190 7.87 2.17 -7.69
N GLU A 191 8.17 2.66 -8.89
CA GLU A 191 9.12 2.01 -9.82
C GLU A 191 10.54 1.82 -9.24
N ILE A 192 10.95 2.69 -8.30
CA ILE A 192 12.24 2.56 -7.60
C ILE A 192 12.36 1.26 -6.79
N GLU A 193 11.23 0.66 -6.44
CA GLU A 193 11.16 -0.56 -5.63
C GLU A 193 11.27 -1.82 -6.49
N PHE A 194 11.38 -1.68 -7.81
CA PHE A 194 11.53 -2.80 -8.75
C PHE A 194 12.62 -3.79 -8.30
N SER A 195 13.81 -3.28 -7.98
CA SER A 195 14.93 -4.13 -7.57
C SER A 195 14.63 -4.83 -6.24
N THR A 196 14.03 -4.12 -5.28
CA THR A 196 13.61 -4.67 -3.99
C THR A 196 12.57 -5.78 -4.17
N ILE A 197 11.58 -5.58 -5.05
CA ILE A 197 10.56 -6.58 -5.36
C ILE A 197 11.22 -7.85 -5.91
N VAL A 198 12.10 -7.73 -6.91
CA VAL A 198 12.76 -8.89 -7.52
C VAL A 198 13.65 -9.63 -6.52
N ILE A 199 14.44 -8.91 -5.71
CA ILE A 199 15.30 -9.52 -4.68
C ILE A 199 14.44 -10.28 -3.66
N GLU A 200 13.40 -9.63 -3.14
CA GLU A 200 12.50 -10.23 -2.17
C GLU A 200 11.83 -11.49 -2.75
N MET A 201 11.37 -11.45 -4.00
CA MET A 201 10.87 -12.65 -4.69
C MET A 201 11.92 -13.76 -4.78
N LEU A 202 13.15 -13.43 -5.18
CA LEU A 202 14.25 -14.40 -5.28
C LEU A 202 14.56 -15.07 -3.93
N THR A 203 14.39 -14.36 -2.81
CA THR A 203 14.57 -14.96 -1.48
C THR A 203 13.56 -16.08 -1.20
N TYR A 204 12.33 -16.02 -1.73
CA TYR A 204 11.36 -17.11 -1.63
C TYR A 204 11.81 -18.36 -2.40
N PHE A 205 12.64 -18.20 -3.43
CA PHE A 205 13.27 -19.29 -4.18
C PHE A 205 14.63 -19.71 -3.59
N GLY A 206 15.07 -19.12 -2.48
CA GLY A 206 16.37 -19.41 -1.86
C GLY A 206 17.57 -18.82 -2.59
N ILE A 207 17.35 -17.94 -3.58
CA ILE A 207 18.39 -17.28 -4.36
C ILE A 207 18.71 -15.94 -3.71
N ASN A 208 19.98 -15.74 -3.33
CA ASN A 208 20.46 -14.46 -2.80
C ASN A 208 21.30 -13.74 -3.85
N LEU A 209 20.75 -12.68 -4.42
CA LEU A 209 21.44 -11.82 -5.38
C LEU A 209 21.63 -10.40 -4.80
N ARG A 210 22.66 -9.68 -5.26
CA ARG A 210 22.83 -8.27 -4.93
C ARG A 210 21.99 -7.41 -5.86
N GLU A 211 21.54 -6.27 -5.36
CA GLU A 211 20.72 -5.32 -6.12
C GLU A 211 21.37 -4.89 -7.44
N GLY A 212 22.68 -4.61 -7.43
CA GLY A 212 23.40 -4.23 -8.64
C GLY A 212 23.40 -5.31 -9.74
N ASP A 213 23.40 -6.58 -9.35
CA ASP A 213 23.36 -7.70 -10.31
C ASP A 213 21.95 -7.85 -10.91
N VAL A 214 20.91 -7.60 -10.11
CA VAL A 214 19.51 -7.62 -10.57
C VAL A 214 19.29 -6.53 -11.62
N VAL A 215 19.74 -5.31 -11.34
CA VAL A 215 19.58 -4.17 -12.27
C VAL A 215 20.29 -4.44 -13.59
N GLN A 216 21.52 -4.96 -13.56
CA GLN A 216 22.26 -5.31 -14.79
C GLN A 216 21.55 -6.39 -15.62
N ILE A 217 20.98 -7.41 -14.97
CA ILE A 217 20.23 -8.46 -15.66
C ILE A 217 18.95 -7.89 -16.27
N ALA A 218 18.23 -7.05 -15.54
CA ALA A 218 17.01 -6.39 -16.02
C ALA A 218 17.29 -5.48 -17.23
N GLU A 219 18.34 -4.66 -17.17
CA GLU A 219 18.78 -3.82 -18.29
C GLU A 219 19.19 -4.65 -19.51
N ALA A 220 19.93 -5.74 -19.31
CA ALA A 220 20.31 -6.64 -20.38
C ALA A 220 19.11 -7.34 -21.04
N LEU A 221 18.05 -7.61 -20.28
CA LEU A 221 16.80 -8.17 -20.80
C LEU A 221 15.98 -7.13 -21.57
N LYS A 222 15.87 -5.91 -21.03
CA LYS A 222 15.20 -4.80 -21.70
C LYS A 222 15.81 -4.51 -23.08
N ASN A 223 17.14 -4.43 -23.16
CA ASN A 223 17.86 -4.24 -24.42
C ASN A 223 17.58 -5.37 -25.43
N LYS A 224 17.39 -6.61 -24.97
CA LYS A 224 17.04 -7.75 -25.84
C LYS A 224 15.59 -7.71 -26.33
N GLN A 225 14.67 -7.16 -25.54
CA GLN A 225 13.27 -6.99 -25.95
C GLN A 225 13.14 -5.87 -26.99
N GLU A 226 13.80 -4.72 -26.79
CA GLU A 226 13.78 -3.61 -27.74
C GLU A 226 14.31 -4.01 -29.13
N VAL A 227 15.34 -4.86 -29.21
CA VAL A 227 15.87 -5.38 -30.48
C VAL A 227 14.91 -6.35 -31.18
N LYS A 228 14.02 -7.03 -30.44
CA LYS A 228 13.01 -7.91 -31.02
C LYS A 228 11.80 -7.13 -31.56
N ASP A 229 11.43 -6.03 -30.92
CA ASP A 229 10.31 -5.18 -31.36
C ASP A 229 10.69 -4.28 -32.56
N SER A 230 11.99 -4.11 -32.81
CA SER A 230 12.54 -3.32 -33.92
C SER A 230 12.71 -4.09 -35.24
N ASN A 231 12.39 -5.39 -35.27
CA ASN A 231 12.52 -6.29 -36.44
C ASN A 231 11.17 -6.92 -36.79
#